data_AF-A0A0F8YFR1-F1
#
_entry.id   AF-A0A0F8YFR1-F1
#
_cell.length_a   1.000
_cell.length_b   1.000
_cell.length_c   1.000
_cell.angle_alpha   90.00
_cell.angle_beta   90.00
_cell.angle_gamma   90.00
#
_symmetry.space_group_name_H-M   'P 1'
#
loop_
_entity.id
_entity.type
_entity.pdbx_description
1 polymer ?
#
loop_
_entity_poly.entity_id
_entity_poly.type
_entity_poly.pdbx_seq_one_letter_code
_entity_poly.pdbx_strand_id
1 'polypeptide(L)'
;NEASLIMAAGILLEWDIDAVLVRGDGADFLRQFPLFIDFLHLDGSEPETTFEQFQYAEPKLSLSAVVCIDDCHSYGDWEWGKGNKVIPYLQEKGGWSVVVQPSAFQYKTAICRKIS
;
A
#
# COMPACT_ATOMS: atom_id res chain seq x y z
N ASN A 1 -2.20 -16.93 10.78
CA ASN A 1 -3.35 -16.03 10.62
C ASN A 1 -3.13 -15.36 9.27
N GLU A 2 -3.81 -15.87 8.24
CA GLU A 2 -3.42 -15.71 6.83
C GLU A 2 -3.86 -14.34 6.29
N ALA A 3 -2.90 -13.45 6.02
CA ALA A 3 -3.16 -12.24 5.24
C ALA A 3 -3.32 -12.64 3.76
N SER A 4 -4.48 -12.38 3.17
CA SER A 4 -4.74 -12.59 1.74
C SER A 4 -4.61 -11.25 1.02
N LEU A 5 -3.63 -11.10 0.14
CA LEU A 5 -3.48 -9.91 -0.71
C LEU A 5 -4.32 -10.09 -1.98
N ILE A 6 -5.22 -9.13 -2.26
CA ILE A 6 -5.91 -9.01 -3.54
C ILE A 6 -5.27 -7.86 -4.31
N MET A 7 -4.63 -8.14 -5.46
CA MET A 7 -4.20 -7.09 -6.39
C MET A 7 -5.10 -7.08 -7.63
N ALA A 8 -5.56 -5.89 -8.02
CA ALA A 8 -6.16 -5.64 -9.32
C ALA A 8 -5.18 -4.78 -10.14
N ALA A 9 -4.64 -5.32 -11.23
CA ALA A 9 -3.91 -4.55 -12.23
C ALA A 9 -4.89 -4.20 -13.36
N GLY A 10 -5.10 -2.91 -13.63
CA GLY A 10 -6.02 -2.45 -14.67
C GLY A 10 -5.27 -1.78 -15.82
N ILE A 11 -5.27 -2.40 -17.00
CA ILE A 11 -5.06 -1.68 -18.27
C ILE A 11 -6.45 -1.32 -18.79
N LEU A 12 -6.79 -0.04 -18.74
CA LEU A 12 -8.10 0.50 -19.14
C LEU A 12 -8.18 0.68 -20.66
N LEU A 13 -8.04 -0.39 -21.44
CA LEU A 13 -8.49 -0.46 -22.84
C LEU A 13 -8.88 -1.91 -23.14
N GLU A 14 -10.19 -2.16 -23.18
CA GLU A 14 -10.83 -3.45 -23.51
C GLU A 14 -10.62 -4.54 -22.43
N TRP A 15 -11.70 -4.84 -21.68
CA TRP A 15 -11.67 -5.65 -20.47
C TRP A 15 -11.38 -7.14 -20.75
N ASP A 16 -10.11 -7.48 -20.86
CA ASP A 16 -9.57 -8.80 -20.52
C ASP A 16 -8.83 -8.63 -19.18
N ILE A 17 -9.57 -8.75 -18.07
CA ILE A 17 -9.02 -8.56 -16.73
C ILE A 17 -8.45 -9.90 -16.26
N ASP A 18 -7.13 -10.06 -16.37
CA ASP A 18 -6.41 -11.15 -15.71
C ASP A 18 -6.38 -10.90 -14.19
N ALA A 19 -7.40 -11.36 -13.49
CA ALA A 19 -7.41 -11.38 -12.03
C ALA A 19 -6.58 -12.57 -11.51
N VAL A 20 -5.44 -12.28 -10.89
CA VAL A 20 -4.57 -13.31 -10.31
C VAL A 20 -4.72 -13.30 -8.79
N LEU A 21 -5.27 -14.38 -8.24
CA LEU A 21 -5.25 -14.63 -6.79
C LEU A 21 -3.95 -15.33 -6.42
N VAL A 22 -3.15 -14.70 -5.56
CA VAL A 22 -1.92 -15.29 -5.02
C VAL A 22 -2.16 -15.67 -3.56
N ARG A 23 -1.89 -16.94 -3.22
CA ARG A 23 -1.91 -17.41 -1.83
C ARG A 23 -0.48 -17.50 -1.33
N GLY A 24 -0.11 -16.65 -0.38
CA GLY A 24 1.23 -16.61 0.19
C GLY A 24 1.49 -15.32 0.95
N ASP A 25 2.73 -15.18 1.41
CA ASP A 25 3.19 -13.95 2.04
C ASP A 25 3.28 -12.80 1.01
N GLY A 26 2.69 -11.65 1.35
CA GLY A 26 2.62 -10.51 0.46
C GLY A 26 4.00 -9.91 0.15
N ALA A 27 4.92 -9.94 1.12
CA ALA A 27 6.27 -9.42 0.94
C ALA A 27 7.10 -10.33 0.02
N ASP A 28 6.98 -11.65 0.16
CA ASP A 28 7.61 -12.64 -0.73
C ASP A 28 7.15 -12.50 -2.18
N PHE A 29 5.85 -12.26 -2.37
CA PHE A 29 5.29 -11.99 -3.70
C PHE A 29 5.81 -10.66 -4.26
N LEU A 30 5.70 -9.57 -3.50
CA LEU A 30 6.15 -8.25 -3.93
C LEU A 30 7.65 -8.21 -4.21
N ARG A 31 8.46 -9.02 -3.52
CA ARG A 31 9.89 -9.16 -3.79
C ARG A 31 10.16 -9.64 -5.22
N GLN A 32 9.33 -10.55 -5.72
CA GLN A 32 9.49 -11.22 -7.03
C GLN A 32 8.61 -10.63 -8.14
N PHE A 33 7.68 -9.73 -7.80
CA PHE A 33 6.74 -9.16 -8.76
C PHE A 33 7.49 -8.42 -9.89
N PRO A 34 7.32 -8.83 -11.17
CA PRO A 34 8.20 -8.34 -12.24
C PRO A 34 7.71 -7.06 -12.90
N LEU A 35 6.49 -6.59 -12.59
CA LEU A 35 5.85 -5.48 -13.29
C LEU A 35 5.88 -4.20 -12.45
N PHE A 36 5.67 -3.07 -13.13
CA PHE A 36 5.41 -1.80 -12.47
C PHE A 36 4.03 -1.81 -11.79
N ILE A 37 3.93 -1.06 -10.70
CA ILE A 37 2.73 -0.93 -9.88
C ILE A 37 2.25 0.51 -9.97
N ASP A 38 1.09 0.71 -10.61
CA ASP A 38 0.41 2.02 -10.66
C ASP A 38 -0.52 2.24 -9.46
N PHE A 39 -0.97 1.15 -8.84
CA PHE A 39 -1.82 1.20 -7.67
C PHE A 39 -1.41 0.11 -6.69
N LEU A 40 -1.06 0.51 -5.46
CA LEU A 40 -0.72 -0.40 -4.37
C LEU A 40 -1.71 -0.19 -3.22
N HIS A 41 -2.41 -1.25 -2.84
CA HIS A 41 -3.23 -1.26 -1.63
C HIS A 41 -2.54 -2.10 -0.56
N LEU A 42 -2.22 -1.49 0.58
CA LEU A 42 -1.57 -2.13 1.70
C LEU A 42 -2.57 -2.31 2.83
N ASP A 43 -2.93 -3.57 3.07
CA ASP A 43 -3.80 -4.01 4.16
C ASP A 43 -3.09 -5.13 4.95
N GLY A 44 -1.88 -4.84 5.42
CA GLY A 44 -1.12 -5.74 6.29
C GLY A 44 -1.79 -5.91 7.65
N SER A 45 -1.29 -6.80 8.51
CA SER A 45 -1.84 -6.93 9.88
C SER A 45 -1.27 -5.88 10.84
N GLU A 46 0.01 -5.54 10.68
CA GLU A 46 0.78 -4.70 11.59
C GLU A 46 1.67 -3.70 10.82
N PRO A 47 2.12 -2.60 11.46
CA PRO A 47 2.95 -1.58 10.81
C PRO A 47 4.25 -2.15 10.21
N GLU A 48 4.86 -3.12 10.89
CA GLU A 48 6.06 -3.84 10.44
C GLU A 48 5.83 -4.52 9.10
N THR A 49 4.80 -5.36 9.02
CA THR A 49 4.44 -6.12 7.82
C THR A 49 4.03 -5.19 6.67
N THR A 50 3.29 -4.12 7.00
CA THR A 50 2.86 -3.10 6.04
C THR A 50 4.07 -2.37 5.45
N PHE A 51 5.05 -2.03 6.29
CA PHE A 51 6.27 -1.37 5.85
C PHE A 51 7.17 -2.29 5.04
N GLU A 52 7.33 -3.55 5.45
CA GLU A 52 8.11 -4.53 4.68
C GLU A 52 7.54 -4.72 3.27
N GLN A 53 6.22 -4.88 3.14
CA GLN A 53 5.55 -4.96 1.83
C GLN A 53 5.80 -3.68 1.01
N PHE A 54 5.64 -2.51 1.64
CA PHE A 54 5.94 -1.25 0.98
C PHE A 54 7.39 -1.18 0.47
N GLN A 55 8.38 -1.59 1.26
CA GLN A 55 9.80 -1.55 0.85
C GLN A 55 10.08 -2.42 -0.37
N TYR A 56 9.45 -3.59 -0.50
CA TYR A 56 9.60 -4.42 -1.70
C TYR A 56 8.82 -3.88 -2.90
N ALA A 57 7.69 -3.21 -2.68
CA ALA A 57 6.89 -2.59 -3.72
C ALA A 57 7.50 -1.28 -4.24
N GLU A 58 8.15 -0.49 -3.38
CA GLU A 58 8.59 0.88 -3.68
C GLU A 58 9.45 0.99 -4.96
N PRO A 59 10.46 0.14 -5.21
CA PRO A 59 11.26 0.19 -6.43
C PRO A 59 10.47 -0.13 -7.70
N LYS A 60 9.27 -0.70 -7.56
CA LYS A 60 8.38 -1.12 -8.64
C LYS A 60 7.24 -0.11 -8.85
N LEU A 61 7.11 0.90 -7.99
CA LEU A 61 6.09 1.92 -8.15
C LEU A 61 6.40 2.80 -9.37
N SER A 62 5.42 2.94 -10.26
CA SER A 62 5.51 3.88 -11.38
C SER A 62 5.62 5.33 -10.87
N LEU A 63 5.92 6.27 -11.78
CA LEU A 63 6.01 7.69 -11.44
C LEU A 63 4.65 8.27 -11.01
N SER A 64 3.56 7.73 -11.54
CA SER A 64 2.18 8.13 -11.24
C SER A 64 1.52 7.25 -10.18
N ALA A 65 2.29 6.38 -9.51
CA ALA A 65 1.74 5.39 -8.61
C ALA A 65 0.99 6.02 -7.43
N VAL A 66 -0.14 5.42 -7.08
CA VAL A 66 -0.90 5.72 -5.88
C VAL A 66 -0.73 4.57 -4.90
N VAL A 67 -0.34 4.89 -3.66
CA VAL A 67 -0.27 3.93 -2.56
C VAL A 67 -1.38 4.25 -1.57
N CYS A 68 -2.25 3.29 -1.32
CA CYS A 68 -3.27 3.37 -0.29
C CYS A 68 -2.87 2.46 0.87
N ILE A 69 -2.90 2.99 2.09
CA ILE A 69 -2.62 2.23 3.32
C ILE A 69 -3.91 2.21 4.11
N ASP A 70 -4.43 1.01 4.35
CA ASP A 70 -5.66 0.83 5.10
C ASP A 70 -5.42 0.85 6.63
N ASP A 71 -6.48 1.06 7.41
CA ASP A 71 -6.44 1.11 8.88
C ASP A 71 -5.35 2.04 9.46
N CYS A 72 -5.25 3.25 8.91
CA CYS A 72 -4.43 4.33 9.44
C CYS A 72 -5.08 5.08 10.64
N HIS A 73 -5.99 4.44 11.36
CA HIS A 73 -6.55 4.97 12.59
C HIS A 73 -5.62 4.66 13.76
N SER A 74 -5.57 5.55 14.76
CA SER A 74 -4.69 5.36 15.91
C SER A 74 -5.08 4.12 16.70
N TYR A 75 -4.12 3.24 16.99
CA TYR A 75 -4.31 2.03 17.79
C TYR A 75 -3.10 1.79 18.70
N GLY A 76 -3.32 1.67 20.01
CA GLY A 76 -2.23 1.58 20.99
C GLY A 76 -1.30 2.80 20.93
N ASP A 77 0.01 2.54 20.82
CA ASP A 77 1.06 3.58 20.71
C ASP A 77 1.30 4.04 19.25
N TRP A 78 0.52 3.54 18.28
CA TRP A 78 0.68 3.86 16.87
C TRP A 78 -0.27 4.98 16.45
N GLU A 79 0.27 6.18 16.27
CA GLU A 79 -0.47 7.36 15.81
C GLU A 79 -1.22 7.09 14.50
N TRP A 80 -0.59 6.34 13.59
CA TRP A 80 -1.13 6.06 12.27
C TRP A 80 -1.51 4.59 12.04
N GLY A 81 -1.77 3.82 13.10
CA GLY A 81 -2.14 2.41 12.94
C GLY A 81 -1.14 1.66 12.05
N LYS A 82 -1.60 0.96 11.02
CA LYS A 82 -0.72 0.26 10.05
C LYS A 82 0.22 1.18 9.28
N GLY A 83 -0.15 2.45 9.11
CA GLY A 83 0.65 3.47 8.42
C GLY A 83 1.84 4.01 9.22
N ASN A 84 2.00 3.61 10.49
CA ASN A 84 2.92 4.23 11.45
C ASN A 84 4.41 4.18 11.06
N LYS A 85 4.79 3.34 10.09
CA LYS A 85 6.15 3.31 9.53
C LYS A 85 6.23 3.86 8.11
N VAL A 86 5.24 3.56 7.27
CA VAL A 86 5.22 4.01 5.87
C VAL A 86 5.03 5.52 5.78
N ILE A 87 4.08 6.10 6.54
CA ILE A 87 3.76 7.52 6.45
C ILE A 87 4.95 8.40 6.86
N PRO A 88 5.59 8.20 8.03
CA PRO A 88 6.78 8.97 8.38
C PRO A 88 7.92 8.78 7.37
N TYR A 89 8.16 7.55 6.92
CA TYR A 89 9.18 7.28 5.89
C TYR A 89 8.97 8.11 4.62
N LEU A 90 7.73 8.17 4.12
CA LEU A 90 7.38 8.94 2.92
C LEU A 90 7.51 10.46 3.15
N GLN A 91 7.12 10.93 4.33
CA GLN A 91 7.24 12.34 4.70
C GLN A 91 8.71 12.77 4.84
N GLU A 92 9.55 11.93 5.47
CA GLU A 92 10.99 12.18 5.66
C GLU A 92 11.77 12.14 4.33
N LYS A 93 11.47 11.17 3.46
CA LYS A 93 12.12 11.04 2.15
C LYS A 93 11.86 12.24 1.24
N GLY A 94 10.73 12.92 1.43
CA GLY A 94 10.27 13.99 0.55
C GLY A 94 9.79 13.47 -0.81
N GLY A 95 9.16 14.35 -1.60
CA GLY A 95 8.62 13.98 -2.92
C GLY A 95 7.32 13.15 -2.86
N TRP A 96 6.64 13.15 -1.72
CA TRP A 96 5.35 12.46 -1.55
C TRP A 96 4.29 13.40 -0.96
N SER A 97 3.08 13.31 -1.51
CA SER A 97 1.88 13.89 -0.94
C SER A 97 1.15 12.80 -0.19
N VAL A 98 0.95 12.98 1.10
CA VAL A 98 0.20 12.06 1.96
C VAL A 98 -1.06 12.75 2.43
N VAL A 99 -2.21 12.17 2.11
CA VAL A 99 -3.53 12.63 2.56
C VAL A 99 -4.19 11.52 3.34
N VAL A 100 -4.50 11.77 4.62
CA VAL A 100 -5.25 10.83 5.45
C VAL A 100 -6.73 11.17 5.34
N GLN A 101 -7.50 10.27 4.75
CA GLN A 101 -8.93 10.42 4.60
C GLN A 101 -9.67 9.66 5.72
N PRO A 102 -10.53 10.34 6.50
CA PRO A 102 -11.42 9.67 7.42
C PRO A 102 -12.53 8.94 6.66
N SER A 103 -12.90 7.75 7.14
CA SER A 103 -14.08 7.01 6.68
C SER A 103 -15.09 6.86 7.83
N ALA A 104 -16.19 6.14 7.57
CA ALA A 104 -17.17 5.83 8.60
C ALA A 104 -16.51 5.14 9.81
N PHE A 105 -17.07 5.33 11.02
CA PHE A 105 -16.63 4.65 12.25
C PHE A 105 -15.18 4.91 12.70
N GLN A 106 -14.63 6.11 12.45
CA GLN A 106 -13.27 6.54 12.88
C GLN A 106 -12.11 5.83 12.19
N TYR A 107 -12.38 4.93 11.24
CA TYR A 107 -11.36 4.40 10.34
C TYR A 107 -10.76 5.51 9.49
N LYS A 108 -9.51 5.31 9.09
CA LYS A 108 -8.76 6.24 8.26
C LYS A 108 -7.95 5.44 7.25
N THR A 109 -7.86 5.94 6.03
CA THR A 109 -6.98 5.40 4.98
C THR A 109 -6.02 6.50 4.57
N ALA A 110 -4.74 6.19 4.46
CA ALA A 110 -3.77 7.13 3.91
C ALA A 110 -3.64 6.92 2.40
N ILE A 111 -3.72 8.00 1.63
CA ILE A 111 -3.50 8.02 0.18
C ILE A 111 -2.20 8.78 -0.05
N CYS A 112 -1.21 8.09 -0.60
CA CYS A 112 0.13 8.59 -0.84
C CYS A 112 0.40 8.64 -2.34
N ARG A 113 0.88 9.79 -2.85
CA ARG A 113 1.23 10.00 -4.26
C ARG A 113 2.60 10.62 -4.40
N LYS A 114 3.40 10.18 -5.36
CA LYS A 114 4.65 10.88 -5.71
C LYS A 114 4.32 12.27 -6.26
N ILE A 115 5.04 13.27 -5.78
CA ILE A 115 5.07 14.63 -6.31
C ILE A 115 6.41 14.71 -7.02
N SER A 116 6.37 14.68 -8.35
CA SER A 116 7.51 14.73 -9.28
C SER A 116 8.70 15.57 -8.82
#